data_AF-U6K2D8-F1
#
_entry.id   AF-U6K2D8-F1
#
_cell.length_a   1.000
_cell.length_b   1.000
_cell.length_c   1.000
_cell.angle_alpha   90.00
_cell.angle_beta   90.00
_cell.angle_gamma   90.00
#
_symmetry.space_group_name_H-M   'P 1'
#
loop_
_entity.id
_entity.type
_entity.pdbx_description
1 polymer ?
#
loop_
_entity_poly.entity_id
_entity_poly.type
_entity_poly.pdbx_seq_one_letter_code
_entity_poly.pdbx_strand_id
1 'polypeptide(L)'
;MMPQGVVREAEAELLKDETLDKEYLPIDGLPELKPLTQSLLFGEDSEAIAAGRIASSQSLSGTGALRVVGDFIKHFIPQAKTVYLSNPTWSNHHNIFGPGAGLTIAEYPYWDPTVYLSNPTWSNHHNIFESLLAIAFRLRGDWIQHR
;
A
#
# COMPACT_ATOMS: atom_id res chain seq x y z
N MET A 1 -8.01 -5.88 -19.88
CA MET A 1 -6.62 -6.19 -20.28
C MET A 1 -5.78 -4.96 -19.97
N MET A 2 -4.78 -5.05 -19.08
CA MET A 2 -3.92 -3.90 -18.75
C MET A 2 -3.15 -3.47 -20.00
N PRO A 3 -3.04 -2.16 -20.31
CA PRO A 3 -2.31 -1.69 -21.48
C PRO A 3 -0.80 -1.91 -21.30
N GLN A 4 -0.29 -3.01 -21.85
CA GLN A 4 1.13 -3.38 -21.82
C GLN A 4 2.00 -2.55 -22.77
N GLY A 5 1.42 -1.67 -23.60
CA GLY A 5 2.15 -0.89 -24.61
C GLY A 5 3.25 -0.02 -24.02
N VAL A 6 2.89 0.78 -23.01
CA VAL A 6 3.83 1.70 -22.34
C VAL A 6 4.97 0.98 -21.61
N VAL A 7 4.70 -0.20 -21.04
CA VAL A 7 5.72 -1.01 -20.36
C VAL A 7 6.73 -1.54 -21.38
N ARG A 8 6.25 -2.05 -22.52
CA ARG A 8 7.11 -2.56 -23.60
C ARG A 8 7.99 -1.47 -24.20
N GLU A 9 7.47 -0.26 -24.34
CA GLU A 9 8.23 0.90 -24.80
C GLU A 9 9.35 1.24 -23.81
N ALA A 10 9.03 1.35 -22.51
CA ALA A 10 10.03 1.61 -21.48
C ALA A 10 11.10 0.51 -21.40
N GLU A 11 10.72 -0.77 -21.50
CA GLU A 11 11.66 -1.90 -21.55
C GLU A 11 12.59 -1.80 -22.77
N ALA A 12 12.06 -1.40 -23.94
CA ALA A 12 12.85 -1.23 -25.15
C ALA A 12 13.82 -0.03 -25.06
N GLU A 13 13.48 1.02 -24.31
CA GLU A 13 14.39 2.13 -24.01
C GLU A 13 15.50 1.70 -23.06
N LEU A 14 15.15 1.02 -21.95
CA LEU A 14 16.12 0.50 -20.98
C LEU A 14 17.13 -0.46 -21.62
N LEU A 15 16.70 -1.29 -22.58
CA LEU A 15 17.59 -2.23 -23.29
C LEU A 15 18.59 -1.55 -24.24
N LYS A 16 18.32 -0.31 -24.68
CA LYS A 16 19.20 0.45 -25.57
C LYS A 16 20.23 1.29 -24.80
N ASP A 17 20.05 1.46 -23.50
CA ASP A 17 20.93 2.27 -22.68
C ASP A 17 22.15 1.44 -22.21
N GLU A 18 23.28 1.66 -22.88
CA GLU A 18 24.56 0.99 -22.56
C GLU A 18 25.20 1.48 -21.26
N THR A 19 24.66 2.55 -20.65
CA THR A 19 25.17 3.09 -19.37
C THR A 19 24.59 2.38 -18.14
N LEU A 20 23.50 1.64 -18.32
CA LEU A 20 22.86 0.88 -17.24
C LEU A 20 23.64 -0.40 -16.93
N ASP A 21 23.92 -0.62 -15.66
CA ASP A 21 24.44 -1.89 -15.15
C ASP A 21 23.36 -2.67 -14.36
N LYS A 22 23.77 -3.77 -13.74
CA LYS A 22 22.92 -4.61 -12.87
C LYS A 22 23.47 -4.64 -11.44
N GLU A 23 24.11 -3.55 -11.02
CA GLU A 23 24.63 -3.42 -9.67
C GLU A 23 23.50 -3.33 -8.64
N TYR A 24 23.86 -3.55 -7.38
CA TYR A 24 22.92 -3.44 -6.29
C TYR A 24 22.39 -2.01 -6.15
N LEU A 25 21.08 -1.90 -6.02
CA LEU A 25 20.43 -0.68 -5.56
C LEU A 25 20.71 -0.45 -4.06
N PRO A 26 20.53 0.79 -3.58
CA PRO A 26 20.40 1.05 -2.14
C PRO A 26 19.35 0.14 -1.49
N ILE A 27 19.48 -0.08 -0.17
CA ILE A 27 18.57 -0.95 0.60
C ILE A 27 17.10 -0.53 0.46
N ASP A 28 16.84 0.77 0.35
CA ASP A 28 15.51 1.35 0.20
C ASP A 28 15.08 1.56 -1.27
N GLY A 29 15.87 1.02 -2.22
CA GLY A 29 15.53 0.96 -3.64
C GLY A 29 16.05 2.13 -4.47
N LEU A 30 15.50 2.24 -5.69
CA LEU A 30 15.92 3.23 -6.68
C LEU A 30 15.56 4.66 -6.20
N PRO A 31 16.54 5.58 -6.04
CA PRO A 31 16.31 6.94 -5.54
C PRO A 31 15.24 7.72 -6.30
N GLU A 32 15.20 7.57 -7.62
CA GLU A 32 14.31 8.27 -8.55
C GLU A 32 12.87 7.76 -8.47
N LEU A 33 12.67 6.49 -8.10
CA LEU A 33 11.34 5.88 -8.00
C LEU A 33 10.55 6.43 -6.81
N LYS A 34 11.26 6.78 -5.72
CA LYS A 34 10.65 7.27 -4.47
C LYS A 34 9.82 8.55 -4.67
N PRO A 35 10.36 9.68 -5.18
CA PRO A 35 9.59 10.90 -5.34
C PRO A 35 8.43 10.74 -6.34
N LEU A 36 8.62 9.99 -7.43
CA LEU A 36 7.55 9.72 -8.41
C LEU A 36 6.39 8.96 -7.76
N THR A 37 6.69 7.96 -6.93
CA THR A 37 5.67 7.19 -6.21
C THR A 37 4.98 8.04 -5.14
N GLN A 38 5.72 8.92 -4.45
CA GLN A 38 5.15 9.84 -3.48
C GLN A 38 4.17 10.81 -4.15
N SER A 39 4.55 11.45 -5.25
CA SER A 39 3.68 12.35 -6.01
C SER A 39 2.44 11.63 -6.54
N LEU A 40 2.59 10.39 -7.02
CA LEU A 40 1.46 9.58 -7.46
C LEU A 40 0.46 9.28 -6.33
N LEU A 41 0.94 9.00 -5.11
CA LEU A 41 0.09 8.63 -3.98
C LEU A 41 -0.52 9.82 -3.24
N PHE A 42 0.23 10.91 -3.09
CA PHE A 42 -0.15 12.05 -2.24
C PHE A 42 -0.50 13.31 -3.03
N GLY A 43 -0.28 13.32 -4.34
CA GLY A 43 -0.36 14.51 -5.19
C GLY A 43 0.92 15.34 -5.16
N GLU A 44 1.21 16.04 -6.26
CA GLU A 44 2.41 16.87 -6.42
C GLU A 44 2.45 18.04 -5.41
N ASP A 45 1.29 18.59 -5.05
CA ASP A 45 1.16 19.72 -4.12
C ASP A 45 1.07 19.29 -2.64
N SER A 46 1.48 18.06 -2.31
CA SER A 46 1.37 17.54 -0.95
C SER A 46 2.28 18.29 0.04
N GLU A 47 1.68 18.90 1.05
CA GLU A 47 2.42 19.51 2.18
C GLU A 47 3.31 18.49 2.90
N ALA A 48 2.90 17.21 2.95
CA ALA A 48 3.71 16.17 3.57
C ALA A 48 4.99 15.87 2.78
N ILE A 49 4.94 15.97 1.45
CA ILE A 49 6.14 15.90 0.58
C ILE A 49 6.99 17.15 0.80
N ALA A 50 6.40 18.35 0.70
CA ALA A 50 7.12 19.62 0.85
C ALA A 50 7.82 19.75 2.22
N ALA A 51 7.23 19.22 3.27
CA ALA A 51 7.79 19.20 4.62
C ALA A 51 8.75 18.04 4.90
N GLY A 52 9.04 17.17 3.92
CA GLY A 52 9.96 16.03 4.09
C GLY A 52 9.48 14.97 5.10
N ARG A 53 8.16 14.82 5.28
CA ARG A 53 7.56 13.93 6.30
C ARG A 53 7.29 12.51 5.79
N ILE A 54 7.61 12.21 4.53
CA ILE A 54 7.34 10.91 3.90
C ILE A 54 8.64 10.15 3.71
N ALA A 55 8.71 8.97 4.32
CA ALA A 55 9.72 7.95 4.03
C ALA A 55 9.15 6.93 3.03
N SER A 56 9.98 6.48 2.08
CA SER A 56 9.59 5.49 1.08
C SER A 56 10.72 4.49 0.88
N SER A 57 10.36 3.22 0.74
CA SER A 57 11.28 2.13 0.43
C SER A 57 10.64 1.24 -0.63
N GLN A 58 11.40 0.91 -1.68
CA GLN A 58 10.94 0.01 -2.72
C GLN A 58 10.80 -1.41 -2.15
N SER A 59 9.68 -2.07 -2.45
CA SER A 59 9.36 -3.39 -1.94
C SER A 59 9.04 -4.38 -3.06
N LEU A 60 8.99 -5.67 -2.70
CA LEU A 60 8.51 -6.74 -3.57
C LEU A 60 6.98 -6.67 -3.71
N SER A 61 6.53 -5.75 -4.58
CA SER A 61 5.11 -5.46 -4.79
C SER A 61 4.39 -5.08 -3.48
N GLY A 62 3.05 -5.10 -3.49
CA GLY A 62 2.22 -4.77 -2.33
C GLY A 62 2.37 -5.75 -1.16
N THR A 63 2.50 -7.07 -1.44
CA THR A 63 2.71 -8.08 -0.40
C THR A 63 4.00 -7.83 0.39
N GLY A 64 5.10 -7.52 -0.30
CA GLY A 64 6.37 -7.18 0.35
C GLY A 64 6.28 -5.89 1.15
N ALA A 65 5.57 -4.88 0.64
CA ALA A 65 5.35 -3.62 1.37
C ALA A 65 4.64 -3.89 2.71
N LEU A 66 3.52 -4.63 2.67
CA LEU A 66 2.73 -4.96 3.86
C LEU A 66 3.53 -5.79 4.86
N ARG A 67 4.38 -6.71 4.37
CA ARG A 67 5.26 -7.50 5.23
C ARG A 67 6.28 -6.63 5.97
N VAL A 68 6.98 -5.74 5.26
CA VAL A 68 7.94 -4.80 5.86
C VAL A 68 7.27 -3.91 6.89
N VAL A 69 6.07 -3.40 6.59
CA VAL A 69 5.27 -2.60 7.54
C VAL A 69 4.90 -3.42 8.78
N GLY A 70 4.46 -4.67 8.60
CA GLY A 70 4.13 -5.56 9.73
C GLY A 70 5.32 -5.79 10.65
N ASP A 71 6.50 -6.12 10.08
CA ASP A 71 7.72 -6.33 10.85
C ASP A 71 8.19 -5.03 11.53
N PHE A 72 8.07 -3.87 10.85
CA PHE A 72 8.38 -2.56 11.43
C PHE A 72 7.51 -2.26 12.65
N ILE A 73 6.18 -2.43 12.54
CA ILE A 73 5.25 -2.22 13.65
C ILE A 73 5.62 -3.15 14.82
N LYS A 74 5.82 -4.44 14.53
CA LYS A 74 6.15 -5.44 15.54
C LYS A 74 7.43 -5.11 16.32
N HIS A 75 8.45 -4.60 15.62
CA HIS A 75 9.77 -4.36 16.19
C HIS A 75 9.89 -3.00 16.87
N PHE A 76 9.37 -1.95 16.25
CA PHE A 76 9.62 -0.56 16.66
C PHE A 76 8.45 0.10 17.39
N ILE A 77 7.24 -0.48 17.33
CA ILE A 77 6.03 0.07 17.98
C ILE A 77 5.46 -0.98 18.96
N PRO A 78 6.14 -1.28 20.07
CA PRO A 78 5.77 -2.39 20.97
C PRO A 78 4.37 -2.29 21.59
N GLN A 79 3.81 -1.08 21.64
CA GLN A 79 2.44 -0.82 22.07
C GLN A 79 1.37 -1.20 21.02
N ALA A 80 1.73 -1.21 19.73
CA ALA A 80 0.82 -1.53 18.64
C ALA A 80 0.86 -3.03 18.33
N LYS A 81 0.12 -3.81 19.14
CA LYS A 81 0.07 -5.28 18.98
C LYS A 81 -1.03 -5.77 18.06
N THR A 82 -2.04 -4.94 17.79
CA THR A 82 -3.24 -5.32 17.05
C THR A 82 -3.37 -4.55 15.75
N VAL A 83 -3.55 -5.28 14.65
CA VAL A 83 -3.92 -4.74 13.34
C VAL A 83 -5.42 -4.98 13.12
N TYR A 84 -6.12 -3.94 12.67
CA TYR A 84 -7.55 -4.00 12.36
C TYR A 84 -7.74 -4.19 10.85
N LEU A 85 -8.38 -5.29 10.45
CA LEU A 85 -8.69 -5.60 9.05
C LEU A 85 -10.20 -5.46 8.80
N SER A 86 -10.59 -5.04 7.60
CA SER A 86 -12.00 -4.99 7.22
C SER A 86 -12.59 -6.41 7.16
N ASN A 87 -13.89 -6.54 7.44
CA ASN A 87 -14.64 -7.78 7.17
C ASN A 87 -15.70 -7.51 6.08
N PRO A 88 -15.54 -8.04 4.86
CA PRO A 88 -14.42 -8.86 4.37
C PRO A 88 -13.17 -8.03 4.02
N THR A 89 -12.06 -8.71 3.73
CA THR A 89 -10.77 -8.14 3.31
C THR A 89 -10.11 -9.01 2.23
N TRP A 90 -9.02 -8.55 1.60
CA TRP A 90 -8.14 -9.43 0.82
C TRP A 90 -7.64 -10.58 1.68
N SER A 91 -7.85 -11.82 1.22
CA SER A 91 -7.59 -13.05 1.97
C SER A 91 -6.16 -13.18 2.52
N ASN A 92 -5.19 -12.57 1.85
CA ASN A 92 -3.79 -12.68 2.26
C ASN A 92 -3.40 -11.73 3.40
N HIS A 93 -4.22 -10.73 3.76
CA HIS A 93 -3.91 -9.84 4.88
C HIS A 93 -3.74 -10.59 6.20
N HIS A 94 -4.59 -11.61 6.45
CA HIS A 94 -4.48 -12.43 7.65
C HIS A 94 -3.14 -13.16 7.74
N ASN A 95 -2.64 -13.70 6.63
CA ASN A 95 -1.35 -14.40 6.59
C ASN A 95 -0.18 -13.44 6.77
N ILE A 96 -0.22 -12.27 6.14
CA ILE A 96 0.87 -11.29 6.19
C ILE A 96 1.03 -10.75 7.62
N PHE A 97 -0.05 -10.27 8.24
CA PHE A 97 0.02 -9.61 9.54
C PHE A 97 0.02 -10.59 10.73
N GLY A 98 -0.70 -11.71 10.62
CA GLY A 98 -0.81 -12.72 11.67
C GLY A 98 0.44 -13.58 11.78
N PRO A 99 0.49 -14.77 11.15
CA PRO A 99 1.66 -15.65 11.23
C PRO A 99 2.91 -15.04 10.58
N GLY A 100 2.76 -14.14 9.60
CA GLY A 100 3.87 -13.44 8.98
C GLY A 100 4.61 -12.53 9.95
N ALA A 101 3.97 -11.44 10.39
CA ALA A 101 4.57 -10.42 11.25
C ALA A 101 4.40 -10.68 12.77
N GLY A 102 3.60 -11.66 13.17
CA GLY A 102 3.33 -11.97 14.58
C GLY A 102 2.48 -10.92 15.30
N LEU A 103 1.60 -10.22 14.57
CA LEU A 103 0.65 -9.26 15.13
C LEU A 103 -0.69 -9.94 15.44
N THR A 104 -1.40 -9.43 16.45
CA THR A 104 -2.78 -9.83 16.71
C THR A 104 -3.68 -9.21 15.65
N ILE A 105 -4.64 -9.96 15.12
CA ILE A 105 -5.62 -9.46 14.16
C ILE A 105 -6.95 -9.25 14.88
N ALA A 106 -7.53 -8.08 14.68
CA ALA A 106 -8.92 -7.78 14.96
C ALA A 106 -9.62 -7.40 13.65
N GLU A 107 -10.93 -7.55 13.59
CA GLU A 107 -11.71 -7.19 12.41
C GLU A 107 -12.70 -6.08 12.74
N TYR A 108 -13.03 -5.25 11.75
CA TYR A 108 -14.11 -4.28 11.83
C TYR A 108 -15.14 -4.49 10.70
N PRO A 109 -16.44 -4.29 10.97
CA PRO A 109 -17.47 -4.40 9.95
C PRO A 109 -17.20 -3.39 8.83
N TYR A 110 -17.23 -3.86 7.58
CA TYR A 110 -17.03 -3.00 6.42
C TYR A 110 -18.14 -3.18 5.39
N TRP A 111 -18.52 -4.42 5.13
CA TRP A 111 -19.57 -4.73 4.16
C TRP A 111 -20.87 -5.15 4.84
N ASP A 112 -21.96 -4.48 4.46
CA ASP A 112 -23.31 -4.92 4.79
C ASP A 112 -24.02 -5.43 3.51
N PRO A 113 -24.27 -6.74 3.38
CA PRO A 113 -24.95 -7.29 2.21
C PRO A 113 -26.40 -6.79 2.08
N THR A 114 -27.04 -6.34 3.17
CA THR A 114 -28.44 -5.88 3.15
C THR A 114 -28.59 -4.52 2.47
N VAL A 115 -27.62 -3.62 2.67
CA VAL A 115 -27.56 -2.31 1.98
C VAL A 115 -27.35 -2.52 0.48
N TYR A 116 -26.51 -3.48 0.11
CA TYR A 116 -26.16 -3.71 -1.28
C TYR A 116 -27.28 -4.30 -2.13
N LEU A 117 -28.01 -5.28 -1.59
CA LEU A 117 -29.14 -5.90 -2.27
C LEU A 117 -30.31 -4.92 -2.47
N SER A 118 -30.31 -3.79 -1.77
CA SER A 118 -31.31 -2.73 -1.90
C SER A 118 -30.96 -1.64 -2.93
N ASN A 119 -29.72 -1.59 -3.44
CA ASN A 119 -29.26 -0.51 -4.32
C ASN A 119 -28.33 -1.02 -5.46
N PRO A 120 -28.85 -1.24 -6.69
CA PRO A 120 -28.15 -1.95 -7.77
C PRO A 120 -26.94 -1.24 -8.37
N THR A 121 -26.69 0.04 -8.03
CA THR A 121 -25.58 0.83 -8.60
C THR A 121 -24.21 0.52 -7.98
N TRP A 122 -24.15 -0.17 -6.85
CA TRP A 122 -22.90 -0.41 -6.12
C TRP A 122 -22.14 -1.69 -6.53
N SER A 123 -22.70 -2.44 -7.50
CA SER A 123 -22.24 -3.77 -7.99
C SER A 123 -20.74 -3.90 -8.37
N ASN A 124 -20.01 -2.79 -8.55
CA ASN A 124 -18.72 -2.80 -9.28
C ASN A 124 -17.49 -2.19 -8.55
N HIS A 125 -17.56 -1.85 -7.26
CA HIS A 125 -16.43 -1.21 -6.56
C HIS A 125 -15.87 -2.07 -5.42
N HIS A 126 -15.05 -3.08 -5.77
CA HIS A 126 -14.14 -3.72 -4.81
C HIS A 126 -12.76 -3.84 -5.45
N ASN A 127 -12.02 -2.73 -5.46
CA ASN A 127 -10.64 -2.70 -5.92
C ASN A 127 -9.67 -2.71 -4.72
N ILE A 128 -8.59 -3.47 -4.89
CA ILE A 128 -7.45 -3.68 -3.96
C ILE A 128 -6.86 -2.37 -3.39
N PHE A 129 -7.06 -1.23 -4.06
CA PHE A 129 -6.53 0.07 -3.67
C PHE A 129 -7.07 0.62 -2.33
N GLU A 130 -8.32 0.32 -1.97
CA GLU A 130 -8.94 0.79 -0.71
C GLU A 130 -8.22 0.24 0.53
N SER A 131 -7.62 -0.95 0.42
CA SER A 131 -6.99 -1.62 1.56
C SER A 131 -5.66 -0.98 1.99
N LEU A 132 -4.93 -0.37 1.04
CA LEU A 132 -3.62 0.24 1.30
C LEU A 132 -3.77 1.62 1.97
N LEU A 133 -4.81 2.39 1.61
CA LEU A 133 -5.14 3.67 2.23
C LEU A 133 -5.56 3.49 3.70
N ALA A 134 -6.33 2.44 4.02
CA ALA A 134 -6.80 2.19 5.39
C ALA A 134 -5.66 1.96 6.41
N ILE A 135 -4.53 1.40 6.00
CA ILE A 135 -3.37 1.16 6.89
C ILE A 135 -2.59 2.45 7.16
N ALA A 136 -2.54 3.39 6.20
CA ALA A 136 -1.82 4.66 6.34
C ALA A 136 -2.54 5.64 7.31
N PHE A 137 -3.86 5.62 7.38
CA PHE A 137 -4.62 6.60 8.19
C PHE A 137 -4.76 6.26 9.69
N ARG A 138 -4.58 4.98 10.09
CA ARG A 138 -4.78 4.58 11.49
C ARG A 138 -3.64 5.00 12.44
N LEU A 139 -2.46 5.39 11.91
CA LEU A 139 -1.33 5.84 12.73
C LEU A 139 -1.44 7.29 13.24
N ARG A 140 -2.45 8.06 12.82
CA ARG A 140 -2.64 9.46 13.25
C ARG A 140 -3.83 9.72 14.17
N GLY A 141 -4.59 8.71 14.58
CA GLY A 141 -5.68 8.89 15.56
C GLY A 141 -6.90 9.68 15.08
N ASP A 142 -6.91 10.16 13.83
CA ASP A 142 -8.04 10.88 13.26
C ASP A 142 -9.00 9.92 12.57
N TRP A 143 -10.19 9.78 13.14
CA TRP A 143 -11.32 9.12 12.50
C TRP A 143 -11.83 10.00 11.36
N ILE A 144 -11.85 9.49 10.13
CA ILE A 144 -12.77 10.00 9.11
C ILE A 144 -14.16 9.48 9.47
N GLN A 145 -14.80 10.09 10.46
CA GLN A 145 -16.23 10.31 10.33
C GLN A 145 -16.36 11.48 9.37
N HIS A 146 -16.88 11.26 8.16
CA HIS A 146 -17.90 12.11 7.53
C HIS A 146 -18.23 11.58 6.12
N ARG A 147 -19.47 11.08 6.04
CA ARG A 147 -20.35 10.84 4.87
C ARG A 147 -20.08 9.63 3.99
#